data_AF-A0A828Z0S6-F1
#
_entry.id   AF-A0A828Z0S6-F1
#
_cell.length_a   1.000
_cell.length_b   1.000
_cell.length_c   1.000
_cell.angle_alpha   90.00
_cell.angle_beta   90.00
_cell.angle_gamma   90.00
#
_symmetry.space_group_name_H-M   'P 1'
#
loop_
_entity.id
_entity.type
_entity.pdbx_description
1 polymer ?
#
loop_
_entity_poly.entity_id
_entity_poly.type
_entity_poly.pdbx_seq_one_letter_code
_entity_poly.pdbx_strand_id
1 'polypeptide(L)'
;MQKISDRNEAEFEITREESTMKHNLTYQDDKSDKFWNIEVSGTSFTITYGKTGTSGQTQTKGFDSEEKCLKEAQKLLSEKLKKGYVEINFSQKKGKSASPNAEMYSIGDFLNTSEFHEIVEVGEKLLDKISKEDKITVLTKLCTACESILIGLTGSEEEDYAQRLQAATGLSKPKAAFQRKLATYKNQLEKLKVTKPQNRELLEEISSELDNSYIINEKSLDEVCTSIRKMKALTGDDDAQELIIDHVLGRMEIFLEKEQKRNFLQILQAYEEILPEFGFPQKLVYGRYRVGEGIASLVIDAGLLFNDKYMLDAGLAMIPASVTYKKLAFSLALYYASVKNREIFLQYAALSVKLDSPKSWFSSEIFNQYRKEEEFAKILKRAE
;
A
#
# COMPACT_ATOMS: atom_id res chain seq x y z
N MET A 1 -39.75 -29.70 9.10
CA MET A 1 -38.44 -30.21 9.57
C MET A 1 -37.27 -29.60 8.78
N GLN A 2 -37.38 -29.39 7.46
CA GLN A 2 -36.30 -28.76 6.66
C GLN A 2 -35.87 -27.35 7.14
N LYS A 3 -36.82 -26.44 7.40
CA LYS A 3 -36.52 -25.05 7.82
C LYS A 3 -35.82 -24.89 9.19
N ILE A 4 -35.82 -25.92 10.04
CA ILE A 4 -35.13 -25.89 11.34
C ILE A 4 -33.69 -26.42 11.18
N SER A 5 -33.46 -27.33 10.23
CA SER A 5 -32.12 -27.83 9.87
C SER A 5 -31.27 -26.72 9.27
N ASP A 6 -31.81 -25.98 8.31
CA ASP A 6 -31.07 -24.91 7.60
C ASP A 6 -30.75 -23.73 8.51
N ARG A 7 -31.59 -23.48 9.54
CA ARG A 7 -31.38 -22.42 10.53
C ARG A 7 -30.30 -22.78 11.55
N ASN A 8 -30.23 -24.05 11.94
CA ASN A 8 -29.17 -24.57 12.80
C ASN A 8 -27.84 -24.67 12.05
N GLU A 9 -27.82 -25.02 10.76
CA GLU A 9 -26.59 -25.00 9.95
C GLU A 9 -26.08 -23.57 9.72
N ALA A 10 -26.96 -22.61 9.46
CA ALA A 10 -26.59 -21.20 9.35
C ALA A 10 -26.14 -20.61 10.70
N GLU A 11 -26.79 -20.92 11.82
CA GLU A 11 -26.33 -20.50 13.15
C GLU A 11 -24.99 -21.17 13.53
N PHE A 12 -24.74 -22.41 13.10
CA PHE A 12 -23.47 -23.11 13.33
C PHE A 12 -22.33 -22.60 12.41
N GLU A 13 -22.63 -22.15 11.20
CA GLU A 13 -21.69 -21.43 10.32
C GLU A 13 -21.38 -20.01 10.83
N ILE A 14 -22.38 -19.28 11.32
CA ILE A 14 -22.22 -17.93 11.91
C ILE A 14 -21.35 -18.00 13.18
N THR A 15 -21.50 -19.04 14.02
CA THR A 15 -20.60 -19.24 15.18
C THR A 15 -19.18 -19.69 14.82
N ARG A 16 -18.92 -20.19 13.60
CA ARG A 16 -17.57 -20.59 13.16
C ARG A 16 -16.74 -19.42 12.64
N GLU A 17 -17.38 -18.39 12.07
CA GLU A 17 -16.70 -17.16 11.63
C GLU A 17 -16.14 -16.33 12.79
N GLU A 18 -16.67 -16.49 14.02
CA GLU A 18 -16.20 -15.76 15.20
C GLU A 18 -14.93 -16.35 15.87
N SER A 19 -14.33 -17.41 15.32
CA SER A 19 -13.13 -18.04 15.92
C SER A 19 -11.82 -17.85 15.12
N THR A 20 -11.85 -17.11 14.01
CA THR A 20 -10.64 -16.91 13.18
C THR A 20 -9.88 -15.67 13.63
N MET A 21 -8.91 -15.85 14.54
CA MET A 21 -7.92 -14.84 14.85
C MET A 21 -6.93 -14.73 13.68
N LYS A 22 -6.95 -13.61 12.96
CA LYS A 22 -5.98 -13.30 11.89
C LYS A 22 -5.40 -11.91 12.09
N HIS A 23 -4.09 -11.83 12.28
CA HIS A 23 -3.38 -10.56 12.42
C HIS A 23 -2.19 -10.54 11.47
N ASN A 24 -2.00 -9.41 10.80
CA ASN A 24 -0.81 -9.14 10.00
C ASN A 24 -0.08 -7.98 10.66
N LEU A 25 1.23 -8.08 10.82
CA LEU A 25 2.03 -7.08 11.49
C LEU A 25 3.30 -6.77 10.69
N THR A 26 3.77 -5.53 10.76
CA THR A 26 5.04 -5.09 10.19
C THR A 26 5.95 -4.48 11.25
N TYR A 27 7.26 -4.56 11.05
CA TYR A 27 8.27 -3.96 11.89
C TYR A 27 9.34 -3.32 11.03
N GLN A 28 9.58 -2.03 11.24
CA GLN A 28 10.58 -1.29 10.48
C GLN A 28 11.50 -0.47 11.39
N ASP A 29 12.81 -0.64 11.21
CA ASP A 29 13.88 0.19 11.77
C ASP A 29 14.88 0.57 10.65
N ASP A 30 15.97 1.27 10.99
CA ASP A 30 16.95 1.76 10.01
C ASP A 30 17.70 0.63 9.25
N LYS A 31 17.60 -0.63 9.71
CA LYS A 31 18.31 -1.80 9.16
C LYS A 31 17.38 -2.99 8.86
N SER A 32 16.11 -2.92 9.26
CA SER A 32 15.15 -4.02 9.21
C SER A 32 13.83 -3.54 8.65
N ASP A 33 13.28 -4.31 7.72
CA ASP A 33 11.90 -4.19 7.27
C ASP A 33 11.33 -5.60 7.23
N LYS A 34 10.43 -5.92 8.15
CA LYS A 34 9.98 -7.29 8.45
C LYS A 34 8.46 -7.35 8.53
N PHE A 35 7.90 -8.48 8.16
CA PHE A 35 6.50 -8.81 8.39
C PHE A 35 6.38 -10.04 9.27
N TRP A 36 5.27 -10.12 10.00
CA TRP A 36 4.90 -11.25 10.83
C TRP A 36 3.37 -11.36 10.85
N ASN A 37 2.84 -12.51 10.47
CA ASN A 37 1.43 -12.78 10.38
C ASN A 37 1.10 -14.01 11.22
N ILE A 38 -0.10 -14.04 11.78
CA ILE A 38 -0.65 -15.21 12.46
C ILE A 38 -2.09 -15.44 12.03
N GLU A 39 -2.43 -16.68 11.73
CA GLU A 39 -3.78 -17.12 11.36
C GLU A 39 -4.13 -18.37 12.19
N VAL A 40 -5.17 -18.28 12.99
CA VAL A 40 -5.70 -19.39 13.80
C VAL A 40 -6.81 -20.09 13.03
N SER A 41 -6.72 -21.41 12.95
CA SER A 41 -7.71 -22.29 12.32
C SER A 41 -7.95 -23.50 13.22
N GLY A 42 -9.08 -23.47 13.93
CA GLY A 42 -9.47 -24.50 14.91
C GLY A 42 -8.41 -24.70 16.00
N THR A 43 -7.87 -25.91 16.09
CA THR A 43 -6.86 -26.30 17.10
C THR A 43 -5.41 -26.04 16.67
N SER A 44 -5.19 -25.29 15.60
CA SER A 44 -3.86 -24.96 15.11
C SER A 44 -3.74 -23.50 14.72
N PHE A 45 -2.52 -22.96 14.78
CA PHE A 45 -2.22 -21.66 14.17
C PHE A 45 -1.08 -21.81 13.18
N THR A 46 -1.07 -20.91 12.20
CA THR A 46 0.00 -20.74 11.23
C THR A 46 0.59 -19.35 11.37
N ILE A 47 1.91 -19.28 11.55
CA ILE A 47 2.67 -18.04 11.58
C ILE A 47 3.46 -17.93 10.29
N THR A 48 3.42 -16.77 9.64
CA THR A 48 4.28 -16.46 8.48
C THR A 48 5.11 -15.22 8.79
N TYR A 49 6.43 -15.28 8.67
CA TYR A 49 7.30 -14.14 8.98
C TYR A 49 8.48 -14.03 8.02
N GLY A 50 8.95 -12.81 7.77
CA GLY A 50 10.04 -12.61 6.82
C GLY A 50 10.46 -11.16 6.71
N LYS A 51 11.38 -10.88 5.77
CA LYS A 51 11.66 -9.53 5.32
C LYS A 51 10.51 -9.08 4.42
N THR A 52 10.04 -7.84 4.56
CA THR A 52 8.97 -7.31 3.71
C THR A 52 9.37 -7.41 2.23
N GLY A 53 8.46 -7.93 1.39
CA GLY A 53 8.73 -8.22 -0.02
C GLY A 53 9.30 -9.61 -0.31
N THR A 54 9.48 -10.49 0.68
CA THR A 54 9.80 -11.91 0.48
C THR A 54 8.62 -12.81 0.84
N SER A 55 8.64 -14.07 0.40
CA SER A 55 7.62 -15.07 0.78
C SER A 55 7.64 -15.42 2.28
N GLY A 56 8.70 -15.03 2.99
CA GLY A 56 8.91 -15.37 4.40
C GLY A 56 9.06 -16.86 4.66
N GLN A 57 8.97 -17.23 5.93
CA GLN A 57 8.94 -18.59 6.44
C GLN A 57 7.61 -18.83 7.13
N THR A 58 7.04 -20.01 6.91
CA THR A 58 5.77 -20.41 7.53
C THR A 58 6.02 -21.52 8.56
N GLN A 59 5.40 -21.39 9.73
CA GLN A 59 5.40 -22.40 10.78
C GLN A 59 3.97 -22.65 11.26
N THR A 60 3.55 -23.91 11.25
CA THR A 60 2.24 -24.32 11.77
C THR A 60 2.42 -25.10 13.06
N LYS A 61 1.60 -24.82 14.07
CA LYS A 61 1.63 -25.48 15.38
C LYS A 61 0.22 -25.93 15.77
N GLY A 62 0.08 -27.20 16.13
CA GLY A 62 -1.18 -27.79 16.62
C GLY A 62 -1.25 -27.87 18.14
N PHE A 63 -2.47 -27.92 18.67
CA PHE A 63 -2.80 -27.98 20.09
C PHE A 63 -3.95 -28.97 20.33
N ASP A 64 -4.13 -29.39 21.59
CA ASP A 64 -5.18 -30.34 21.96
C ASP A 64 -6.61 -29.74 21.94
N SER A 65 -6.72 -28.40 21.95
CA SER A 65 -7.97 -27.67 22.06
C SER A 65 -7.85 -26.27 21.47
N GLU A 66 -8.95 -25.74 20.93
CA GLU A 66 -9.02 -24.40 20.33
C GLU A 66 -8.67 -23.29 21.34
N GLU A 67 -9.13 -23.43 22.59
CA GLU A 67 -8.88 -22.46 23.66
C GLU A 67 -7.38 -22.31 23.97
N LYS A 68 -6.64 -23.43 24.05
CA LYS A 68 -5.17 -23.42 24.21
C LYS A 68 -4.48 -22.78 23.00
N CYS A 69 -4.97 -23.05 21.79
CA CYS A 69 -4.42 -22.49 20.55
C CYS A 69 -4.57 -20.96 20.52
N LEU A 70 -5.78 -20.46 20.79
CA LEU A 70 -6.07 -19.02 20.83
C LEU A 70 -5.27 -18.29 21.91
N LYS A 71 -5.16 -18.87 23.11
CA LYS A 71 -4.39 -18.27 24.21
C LYS A 71 -2.90 -18.12 23.88
N GLU A 72 -2.31 -19.12 23.23
CA GLU A 72 -0.91 -19.04 22.81
C GLU A 72 -0.73 -18.07 21.62
N ALA A 73 -1.67 -18.04 20.67
CA ALA A 73 -1.66 -17.09 19.56
C ALA A 73 -1.74 -15.62 20.05
N GLN A 74 -2.63 -15.33 21.00
CA GLN A 74 -2.76 -14.00 21.64
C GLN A 74 -1.51 -13.59 22.40
N LYS A 75 -0.84 -14.54 23.06
CA LYS A 75 0.44 -14.30 23.74
C LYS A 75 1.52 -13.90 22.73
N LEU A 76 1.66 -14.64 21.62
CA LEU A 76 2.64 -14.33 20.57
C LEU A 76 2.36 -12.98 19.90
N LEU A 77 1.09 -12.66 19.65
CA LEU A 77 0.68 -11.35 19.17
C LEU A 77 1.14 -10.23 20.12
N SER A 78 0.80 -10.37 21.41
CA SER A 78 1.16 -9.39 22.45
C SER A 78 2.68 -9.20 22.57
N GLU A 79 3.47 -10.28 22.43
CA GLU A 79 4.92 -10.21 22.43
C GLU A 79 5.49 -9.47 21.20
N LYS A 80 4.84 -9.58 20.04
CA LYS A 80 5.26 -8.89 18.81
C LYS A 80 4.93 -7.41 18.86
N LEU A 81 3.73 -7.05 19.31
CA LEU A 81 3.34 -5.65 19.52
C LEU A 81 4.30 -4.94 20.48
N LYS A 82 4.64 -5.59 21.62
CA LYS A 82 5.64 -5.08 22.57
C LYS A 82 7.04 -4.90 21.97
N LYS A 83 7.37 -5.61 20.89
CA LYS A 83 8.65 -5.50 20.16
C LYS A 83 8.62 -4.43 19.07
N GLY A 84 7.54 -3.63 18.99
CA GLY A 84 7.39 -2.52 18.04
C GLY A 84 6.80 -2.92 16.69
N TYR A 85 6.20 -4.12 16.59
CA TYR A 85 5.44 -4.49 15.40
C TYR A 85 4.09 -3.77 15.39
N VAL A 86 3.64 -3.30 14.24
CA VAL A 86 2.39 -2.56 14.04
C VAL A 86 1.42 -3.37 13.18
N GLU A 87 0.13 -3.33 13.51
CA GLU A 87 -0.91 -4.10 12.83
C GLU A 87 -1.32 -3.48 11.49
N ILE A 88 -1.56 -4.33 10.48
CA ILE A 88 -1.92 -3.95 9.10
C ILE A 88 -3.14 -4.76 8.63
N ASN A 89 -4.18 -4.06 8.19
CA ASN A 89 -5.42 -4.69 7.70
C ASN A 89 -5.33 -4.95 6.19
N PHE A 90 -5.02 -6.19 5.80
CA PHE A 90 -5.14 -6.63 4.40
C PHE A 90 -6.42 -7.42 4.18
N SER A 91 -7.39 -6.81 3.50
CA SER A 91 -8.57 -7.48 2.98
C SER A 91 -8.16 -8.43 1.83
N GLN A 92 -7.92 -9.72 2.11
CA GLN A 92 -7.50 -10.70 1.09
C GLN A 92 -8.69 -11.44 0.46
N LYS A 93 -8.80 -11.37 -0.88
CA LYS A 93 -9.52 -12.35 -1.70
C LYS A 93 -8.64 -13.61 -1.89
N LYS A 94 -9.23 -14.78 -1.65
CA LYS A 94 -8.59 -16.13 -1.70
C LYS A 94 -8.40 -16.65 -3.13
N GLY A 95 -7.27 -17.31 -3.39
CA GLY A 95 -7.06 -18.24 -4.51
C GLY A 95 -6.19 -19.43 -4.05
N LYS A 96 -6.71 -20.65 -4.21
CA LYS A 96 -6.16 -21.94 -3.71
C LYS A 96 -5.01 -22.49 -4.57
N SER A 97 -4.15 -23.30 -3.95
CA SER A 97 -3.01 -24.04 -4.51
C SER A 97 -3.36 -25.43 -5.08
N ALA A 98 -2.52 -25.96 -6.00
CA ALA A 98 -2.18 -27.40 -6.18
C ALA A 98 -0.97 -27.59 -7.16
N SER A 99 -0.29 -28.76 -7.07
CA SER A 99 1.10 -29.13 -7.49
C SER A 99 1.19 -29.98 -8.81
N PRO A 100 2.27 -30.73 -9.17
CA PRO A 100 3.33 -30.36 -10.13
C PRO A 100 3.47 -31.28 -11.38
N ASN A 101 4.26 -30.80 -12.35
CA ASN A 101 4.88 -31.47 -13.53
C ASN A 101 4.04 -31.77 -14.80
N ALA A 102 3.99 -30.79 -15.71
CA ALA A 102 4.47 -30.90 -17.12
C ALA A 102 4.24 -29.57 -17.85
N GLU A 103 5.35 -28.88 -18.14
CA GLU A 103 5.58 -27.91 -19.24
C GLU A 103 4.39 -27.12 -19.81
N MET A 104 3.77 -26.29 -18.98
CA MET A 104 3.14 -25.04 -19.43
C MET A 104 3.19 -24.09 -18.24
N TYR A 105 4.10 -23.10 -18.29
CA TYR A 105 4.07 -22.03 -17.28
C TYR A 105 2.73 -21.32 -17.45
N SER A 106 1.82 -21.43 -16.49
CA SER A 106 0.65 -20.58 -16.48
C SER A 106 1.08 -19.17 -16.11
N ILE A 107 0.31 -18.16 -16.51
CA ILE A 107 0.58 -16.79 -16.07
C ILE A 107 0.56 -16.70 -14.53
N GLY A 108 -0.27 -17.51 -13.88
CA GLY A 108 -0.31 -17.63 -12.41
C GLY A 108 1.02 -18.12 -11.83
N ASP A 109 1.63 -19.14 -12.42
CA ASP A 109 2.92 -19.68 -11.95
C ASP A 109 4.06 -18.67 -12.16
N PHE A 110 4.06 -17.97 -13.29
CA PHE A 110 5.00 -16.87 -13.55
C PHE A 110 4.85 -15.71 -12.56
N LEU A 111 3.61 -15.35 -12.22
CA LEU A 111 3.36 -14.30 -11.23
C LEU A 111 3.84 -14.72 -9.83
N ASN A 112 3.92 -16.03 -9.55
CA ASN A 112 4.46 -16.57 -8.31
C ASN A 112 5.99 -16.80 -8.32
N THR A 113 6.67 -16.67 -9.47
CA THR A 113 8.14 -16.76 -9.54
C THR A 113 8.77 -15.60 -8.76
N SER A 114 9.71 -15.92 -7.86
CA SER A 114 10.32 -14.98 -6.91
C SER A 114 11.77 -14.63 -7.23
N GLU A 115 12.52 -15.54 -7.87
CA GLU A 115 13.92 -15.29 -8.23
C GLU A 115 14.01 -14.42 -9.49
N PHE A 116 14.71 -13.28 -9.41
CA PHE A 116 14.70 -12.31 -10.52
C PHE A 116 15.25 -12.87 -11.83
N HIS A 117 16.28 -13.71 -11.78
CA HIS A 117 16.86 -14.32 -12.98
C HIS A 117 15.94 -15.39 -13.59
N GLU A 118 15.23 -16.16 -12.75
CA GLU A 118 14.20 -17.11 -13.18
C GLU A 118 12.97 -16.39 -13.76
N ILE A 119 12.54 -15.26 -13.16
CA ILE A 119 11.47 -14.41 -13.71
C ILE A 119 11.82 -14.01 -15.15
N VAL A 120 13.08 -13.61 -15.40
CA VAL A 120 13.52 -13.25 -16.74
C VAL A 120 13.48 -14.44 -17.69
N GLU A 121 14.02 -15.59 -17.28
CA GLU A 121 14.05 -16.80 -18.11
C GLU A 121 12.64 -17.31 -18.46
N VAL A 122 11.76 -17.43 -17.46
CA VAL A 122 10.40 -17.93 -17.62
C VAL A 122 9.54 -16.93 -18.38
N GLY A 123 9.64 -15.63 -18.05
CA GLY A 123 8.88 -14.59 -18.70
C GLY A 123 9.20 -14.47 -20.19
N GLU A 124 10.48 -14.59 -20.58
CA GLU A 124 10.85 -14.61 -22.01
C GLU A 124 10.24 -15.78 -22.77
N LYS A 125 10.16 -16.96 -22.16
CA LYS A 125 9.49 -18.14 -22.77
C LYS A 125 7.97 -17.97 -22.89
N LEU A 126 7.38 -17.05 -22.12
CA LEU A 126 5.95 -16.75 -22.10
C LEU A 126 5.53 -15.66 -23.07
N LEU A 127 6.39 -14.69 -23.36
CA LEU A 127 6.02 -13.50 -24.14
C LEU A 127 5.34 -13.84 -25.47
N ASP A 128 5.78 -14.87 -26.18
CA ASP A 128 5.20 -15.26 -27.48
C ASP A 128 3.91 -16.08 -27.37
N LYS A 129 3.53 -16.52 -26.16
CA LYS A 129 2.46 -17.50 -25.92
C LYS A 129 1.22 -16.92 -25.22
N ILE A 130 1.24 -15.64 -24.87
CA ILE A 130 0.21 -14.98 -24.05
C ILE A 130 -0.50 -13.86 -24.81
N SER A 131 -1.67 -13.45 -24.29
CA SER A 131 -2.51 -12.38 -24.85
C SER A 131 -1.82 -11.01 -24.85
N LYS A 132 -2.35 -10.03 -25.57
CA LYS A 132 -1.79 -8.66 -25.59
C LYS A 132 -1.88 -8.01 -24.20
N GLU A 133 -2.96 -8.27 -23.48
CA GLU A 133 -3.23 -7.79 -22.14
C GLU A 133 -2.24 -8.42 -21.13
N ASP A 134 -2.04 -9.74 -21.23
CA ASP A 134 -1.09 -10.48 -20.39
C ASP A 134 0.37 -10.10 -20.69
N LYS A 135 0.69 -9.75 -21.94
CA LYS A 135 2.01 -9.23 -22.32
C LYS A 135 2.40 -8.00 -21.52
N ILE A 136 1.45 -7.10 -21.23
CA ILE A 136 1.72 -5.90 -20.43
C ILE A 136 2.14 -6.30 -19.01
N THR A 137 1.40 -7.20 -18.37
CA THR A 137 1.69 -7.70 -17.03
C THR A 137 3.04 -8.44 -16.99
N VAL A 138 3.31 -9.31 -17.96
CA VAL A 138 4.57 -10.06 -18.04
C VAL A 138 5.76 -9.15 -18.32
N LEU A 139 5.65 -8.22 -19.27
CA LEU A 139 6.71 -7.23 -19.57
C LEU A 139 7.00 -6.30 -18.39
N THR A 140 5.96 -5.91 -17.63
CA THR A 140 6.14 -5.10 -16.42
C THR A 140 6.96 -5.84 -15.37
N LYS A 141 6.59 -7.10 -15.07
CA LYS A 141 7.32 -7.94 -14.12
C LYS A 141 8.75 -8.26 -14.59
N LEU A 142 8.97 -8.43 -15.90
CA LEU A 142 10.28 -8.57 -16.52
C LEU A 142 11.15 -7.31 -16.35
N CYS A 143 10.58 -6.11 -16.55
CA CYS A 143 11.27 -4.84 -16.30
C CYS A 143 11.71 -4.72 -14.83
N THR A 144 10.81 -4.98 -13.89
CA THR A 144 11.12 -4.95 -12.45
C THR A 144 12.22 -5.93 -12.06
N ALA A 145 12.19 -7.16 -12.62
CA ALA A 145 13.23 -8.15 -12.37
C ALA A 145 14.60 -7.70 -12.90
N CYS A 146 14.66 -7.17 -14.12
CA CYS A 146 15.89 -6.62 -14.69
C CYS A 146 16.43 -5.43 -13.89
N GLU A 147 15.58 -4.50 -13.45
CA GLU A 147 15.97 -3.37 -12.60
C GLU A 147 16.54 -3.84 -11.26
N SER A 148 15.91 -4.83 -10.63
CA SER A 148 16.36 -5.41 -9.37
C SER A 148 17.72 -6.10 -9.51
N ILE A 149 17.94 -6.84 -10.60
CA ILE A 149 19.23 -7.46 -10.92
C ILE A 149 20.29 -6.38 -11.12
N LEU A 150 19.98 -5.31 -11.87
CA LEU A 150 20.93 -4.24 -12.13
C LEU A 150 21.31 -3.46 -10.87
N ILE A 151 20.37 -3.24 -9.96
CA ILE A 151 20.65 -2.67 -8.63
C ILE A 151 21.61 -3.58 -7.85
N GLY A 152 21.35 -4.89 -7.82
CA GLY A 152 22.25 -5.87 -7.18
C GLY A 152 23.68 -5.84 -7.77
N LEU A 153 23.81 -5.52 -9.05
CA LEU A 153 25.09 -5.35 -9.76
C LEU A 153 25.69 -3.94 -9.64
N THR A 154 25.24 -3.11 -8.68
CA THR A 154 25.80 -1.77 -8.41
C THR A 154 26.19 -1.53 -6.95
N GLY A 155 25.96 -2.51 -6.07
CA GLY A 155 26.25 -2.42 -4.63
C GLY A 155 27.70 -2.80 -4.25
N SER A 156 28.09 -2.54 -2.99
CA SER A 156 29.44 -2.82 -2.46
C SER A 156 29.83 -4.30 -2.38
N GLU A 157 28.90 -5.22 -2.68
CA GLU A 157 29.10 -6.67 -2.76
C GLU A 157 28.93 -7.19 -4.22
N GLU A 158 29.19 -6.34 -5.22
CA GLU A 158 28.96 -6.60 -6.67
C GLU A 158 29.58 -7.92 -7.14
N GLU A 159 30.76 -8.32 -6.65
CA GLU A 159 31.47 -9.51 -7.13
C GLU A 159 30.80 -10.84 -6.76
N ASP A 160 30.30 -11.00 -5.53
CA ASP A 160 29.65 -12.25 -5.08
C ASP A 160 28.27 -12.42 -5.74
N TYR A 161 27.49 -11.33 -5.85
CA TYR A 161 26.22 -11.36 -6.57
C TYR A 161 26.42 -11.62 -8.07
N ALA A 162 27.41 -10.98 -8.70
CA ALA A 162 27.71 -11.20 -10.12
C ALA A 162 28.16 -12.64 -10.40
N GLN A 163 28.98 -13.25 -9.53
CA GLN A 163 29.41 -14.64 -9.67
C GLN A 163 28.24 -15.63 -9.56
N ARG A 164 27.34 -15.44 -8.57
CA ARG A 164 26.14 -16.29 -8.42
C ARG A 164 25.20 -16.15 -9.60
N LEU A 165 24.99 -14.92 -10.08
CA LEU A 165 24.17 -14.65 -11.24
C LEU A 165 24.78 -15.26 -12.51
N GLN A 166 26.10 -15.18 -12.68
CA GLN A 166 26.82 -15.83 -13.77
C GLN A 166 26.70 -17.37 -13.69
N ALA A 167 26.79 -17.95 -12.50
CA ALA A 167 26.62 -19.39 -12.31
C ALA A 167 25.19 -19.84 -12.63
N ALA A 168 24.18 -19.06 -12.24
CA ALA A 168 22.77 -19.37 -12.48
C ALA A 168 22.34 -19.16 -13.94
N THR A 169 22.86 -18.13 -14.61
CA THR A 169 22.42 -17.74 -15.96
C THR A 169 23.38 -18.15 -17.09
N GLY A 170 24.61 -18.53 -16.75
CA GLY A 170 25.69 -18.77 -17.71
C GLY A 170 26.21 -17.50 -18.41
N LEU A 171 25.76 -16.31 -18.03
CA LEU A 171 26.12 -15.06 -18.72
C LEU A 171 27.49 -14.54 -18.29
N SER A 172 28.41 -14.39 -19.24
CA SER A 172 29.77 -13.87 -18.99
C SER A 172 29.82 -12.37 -18.65
N LYS A 173 28.80 -11.60 -19.06
CA LYS A 173 28.66 -10.16 -18.78
C LYS A 173 27.22 -9.84 -18.37
N PRO A 174 26.78 -10.22 -17.15
CA PRO A 174 25.38 -10.15 -16.76
C PRO A 174 24.84 -8.71 -16.77
N LYS A 175 25.60 -7.72 -16.29
CA LYS A 175 25.20 -6.30 -16.26
C LYS A 175 24.79 -5.78 -17.64
N ALA A 176 25.65 -5.98 -18.64
CA ALA A 176 25.38 -5.54 -20.01
C ALA A 176 24.20 -6.31 -20.64
N ALA A 177 24.07 -7.61 -20.33
CA ALA A 177 22.98 -8.44 -20.84
C ALA A 177 21.61 -7.97 -20.31
N PHE A 178 21.49 -7.75 -19.00
CA PHE A 178 20.24 -7.30 -18.37
C PHE A 178 19.91 -5.84 -18.69
N GLN A 179 20.89 -4.97 -18.93
CA GLN A 179 20.65 -3.61 -19.47
C GLN A 179 19.98 -3.66 -20.84
N ARG A 180 20.47 -4.53 -21.74
CA ARG A 180 19.87 -4.71 -23.08
C ARG A 180 18.47 -5.27 -22.98
N LYS A 181 18.27 -6.32 -22.17
CA LYS A 181 16.94 -6.91 -21.92
C LYS A 181 15.95 -5.88 -21.39
N LEU A 182 16.34 -5.08 -20.38
CA LEU A 182 15.51 -3.99 -19.84
C LEU A 182 15.11 -2.99 -20.92
N ALA A 183 16.07 -2.54 -21.73
CA ALA A 183 15.80 -1.61 -22.83
C ALA A 183 14.82 -2.22 -23.85
N THR A 184 15.00 -3.50 -24.20
CA THR A 184 14.09 -4.24 -25.08
C THR A 184 12.68 -4.33 -24.50
N TYR A 185 12.53 -4.71 -23.24
CA TYR A 185 11.21 -4.84 -22.60
C TYR A 185 10.51 -3.50 -22.47
N LYS A 186 11.23 -2.43 -22.09
CA LYS A 186 10.69 -1.06 -22.07
C LYS A 186 10.21 -0.64 -23.45
N ASN A 187 10.98 -0.90 -24.51
CA ASN A 187 10.57 -0.59 -25.88
C ASN A 187 9.32 -1.39 -26.33
N GLN A 188 9.23 -2.68 -25.98
CA GLN A 188 8.06 -3.50 -26.27
C GLN A 188 6.82 -3.00 -25.52
N LEU A 189 6.99 -2.62 -24.24
CA LEU A 189 5.91 -2.05 -23.43
C LEU A 189 5.42 -0.72 -24.03
N GLU A 190 6.32 0.16 -24.45
CA GLU A 190 5.99 1.41 -25.15
C GLU A 190 5.22 1.17 -26.45
N LYS A 191 5.63 0.19 -27.27
CA LYS A 191 4.90 -0.18 -28.49
C LYS A 191 3.51 -0.76 -28.22
N LEU A 192 3.32 -1.45 -27.08
CA LEU A 192 2.03 -1.98 -26.67
C LEU A 192 1.10 -0.90 -26.10
N LYS A 193 1.68 0.17 -25.54
CA LYS A 193 0.97 1.36 -25.06
C LYS A 193 0.44 2.24 -26.22
N VAL A 194 1.08 2.24 -27.39
CA VAL A 194 0.65 3.07 -28.54
C VAL A 194 -0.37 2.35 -29.42
N THR A 195 -1.66 2.58 -29.14
CA THR A 195 -2.69 3.09 -30.09
C THR A 195 -4.09 3.09 -29.45
N LYS A 196 -4.40 4.14 -28.69
CA LYS A 196 -5.66 4.87 -28.94
C LYS A 196 -5.24 6.18 -29.61
N PRO A 197 -5.91 6.63 -30.68
CA PRO A 197 -5.70 7.98 -31.16
C PRO A 197 -5.97 8.90 -29.98
N GLN A 198 -4.99 9.72 -29.60
CA GLN A 198 -5.23 10.84 -28.71
C GLN A 198 -6.41 11.60 -29.32
N ASN A 199 -7.58 11.56 -28.70
CA ASN A 199 -8.51 12.67 -28.84
C ASN A 199 -7.87 13.82 -28.09
N ARG A 200 -6.79 14.37 -28.65
CA ARG A 200 -6.06 15.49 -28.10
C ARG A 200 -7.00 16.66 -27.87
N GLU A 201 -7.99 16.83 -28.75
CA GLU A 201 -9.13 17.74 -28.56
C GLU A 201 -9.97 17.39 -27.32
N LEU A 202 -10.39 16.14 -27.10
CA LEU A 202 -11.14 15.78 -25.88
C LEU A 202 -10.27 15.84 -24.61
N LEU A 203 -8.96 15.62 -24.71
CA LEU A 203 -8.03 15.77 -23.59
C LEU A 203 -7.80 17.25 -23.28
N GLU A 204 -7.63 18.09 -24.29
CA GLU A 204 -7.57 19.55 -24.15
C GLU A 204 -8.93 20.11 -23.68
N GLU A 205 -10.06 19.50 -24.07
CA GLU A 205 -11.42 19.84 -23.60
C GLU A 205 -11.61 19.44 -22.13
N ILE A 206 -11.28 18.20 -21.75
CA ILE A 206 -11.36 17.75 -20.35
C ILE A 206 -10.38 18.55 -19.48
N SER A 207 -9.16 18.79 -19.96
CA SER A 207 -8.19 19.62 -19.27
C SER A 207 -8.70 21.06 -19.15
N SER A 208 -9.24 21.68 -20.20
CA SER A 208 -9.83 23.02 -20.14
C SER A 208 -11.06 23.10 -19.23
N GLU A 209 -11.90 22.06 -19.21
CA GLU A 209 -13.02 21.91 -18.29
C GLU A 209 -12.59 21.84 -16.81
N LEU A 210 -11.38 21.34 -16.57
CA LEU A 210 -10.80 21.10 -15.25
C LEU A 210 -9.86 22.24 -14.79
N ASP A 211 -9.15 22.86 -15.73
CA ASP A 211 -8.04 23.83 -15.58
C ASP A 211 -8.52 25.29 -15.69
N ASN A 212 -9.83 25.50 -15.82
CA ASN A 212 -10.45 26.78 -15.51
C ASN A 212 -10.38 27.03 -13.99
N SER A 213 -9.19 27.38 -13.53
CA SER A 213 -8.77 27.77 -12.17
C SER A 213 -9.67 28.81 -11.47
N TYR A 214 -10.59 29.46 -12.20
CA TYR A 214 -11.62 30.35 -11.67
C TYR A 214 -12.95 29.66 -11.30
N ILE A 215 -13.12 28.37 -11.65
CA ILE A 215 -14.37 27.59 -11.54
C ILE A 215 -14.18 26.40 -10.56
N ILE A 216 -13.54 26.63 -9.42
CA ILE A 216 -13.61 25.67 -8.29
C ILE A 216 -15.05 25.62 -7.71
N ASN A 217 -15.88 26.63 -8.01
CA ASN A 217 -17.21 26.82 -7.42
C ASN A 217 -18.43 26.49 -8.30
N GLU A 218 -18.29 26.22 -9.61
CA GLU A 218 -19.49 26.00 -10.47
C GLU A 218 -19.71 24.56 -10.92
N LYS A 219 -18.66 23.74 -11.08
CA LYS A 219 -18.84 22.33 -11.42
C LYS A 219 -19.21 21.52 -10.18
N SER A 220 -20.29 20.78 -10.29
CA SER A 220 -20.66 19.75 -9.31
C SER A 220 -19.57 18.69 -9.25
N LEU A 221 -19.48 18.04 -8.11
CA LEU A 221 -18.43 17.04 -7.91
C LEU A 221 -18.61 15.79 -8.80
N ASP A 222 -19.85 15.46 -9.15
CA ASP A 222 -20.17 14.37 -10.08
C ASP A 222 -19.55 14.61 -11.47
N GLU A 223 -19.52 15.88 -11.91
CA GLU A 223 -18.86 16.29 -13.15
C GLU A 223 -17.35 16.10 -13.07
N VAL A 224 -16.72 16.40 -11.93
CA VAL A 224 -15.28 16.18 -11.71
C VAL A 224 -14.93 14.69 -11.75
N CYS A 225 -15.73 13.84 -11.09
CA CYS A 225 -15.54 12.39 -11.11
C CYS A 225 -15.69 11.83 -12.52
N THR A 226 -16.69 12.31 -13.24
CA THR A 226 -16.94 11.96 -14.64
C THR A 226 -15.74 12.33 -15.51
N SER A 227 -15.16 13.52 -15.32
CA SER A 227 -13.96 13.97 -16.04
C SER A 227 -12.72 13.14 -15.71
N ILE A 228 -12.50 12.75 -14.45
CA ILE A 228 -11.40 11.86 -14.05
C ILE A 228 -11.55 10.47 -14.70
N ARG A 229 -12.76 9.89 -14.66
CA ARG A 229 -13.05 8.60 -15.33
C ARG A 229 -12.86 8.67 -16.85
N LYS A 230 -13.32 9.75 -17.48
CA LYS A 230 -13.12 10.00 -18.91
C LYS A 230 -11.64 10.13 -19.25
N MET A 231 -10.85 10.84 -18.44
CA MET A 231 -9.42 11.02 -18.70
C MET A 231 -8.68 9.68 -18.62
N LYS A 232 -8.92 8.85 -17.60
CA LYS A 232 -8.36 7.48 -17.54
C LYS A 232 -8.73 6.62 -18.75
N ALA A 233 -9.96 6.74 -19.26
CA ALA A 233 -10.36 5.98 -20.45
C ALA A 233 -9.60 6.40 -21.72
N LEU A 234 -9.01 7.60 -21.72
CA LEU A 234 -8.34 8.24 -22.85
C LEU A 234 -6.81 8.30 -22.73
N THR A 235 -6.24 8.28 -21.52
CA THR A 235 -4.79 8.37 -21.25
C THR A 235 -4.22 7.10 -20.57
N GLY A 236 -2.92 7.09 -20.27
CA GLY A 236 -2.32 6.08 -19.39
C GLY A 236 -2.53 6.40 -17.91
N ASP A 237 -2.27 5.43 -17.02
CA ASP A 237 -2.45 5.59 -15.57
C ASP A 237 -1.62 6.76 -14.98
N ASP A 238 -0.46 7.07 -15.57
CA ASP A 238 0.42 8.15 -15.11
C ASP A 238 -0.17 9.55 -15.36
N ASP A 239 -0.76 9.78 -16.54
CA ASP A 239 -1.40 11.07 -16.88
C ASP A 239 -2.71 11.28 -16.08
N ALA A 240 -3.47 10.20 -15.86
CA ALA A 240 -4.71 10.27 -15.09
C ALA A 240 -4.45 10.48 -13.58
N GLN A 241 -3.25 10.15 -13.10
CA GLN A 241 -2.82 10.38 -11.73
C GLN A 241 -2.47 11.85 -11.45
N GLU A 242 -2.06 12.63 -12.45
CA GLU A 242 -1.84 14.08 -12.31
C GLU A 242 -3.14 14.80 -11.91
N LEU A 243 -4.29 14.38 -12.47
CA LEU A 243 -5.60 14.88 -12.06
C LEU A 243 -5.95 14.62 -10.58
N ILE A 244 -5.41 13.55 -9.97
CA ILE A 244 -5.62 13.28 -8.54
C ILE A 244 -4.92 14.36 -7.71
N ILE A 245 -3.76 14.84 -8.14
CA ILE A 245 -3.05 15.93 -7.48
C ILE A 245 -3.88 17.21 -7.55
N ASP A 246 -4.31 17.61 -8.74
CA ASP A 246 -4.95 18.91 -8.94
C ASP A 246 -6.40 18.96 -8.45
N HIS A 247 -7.16 17.88 -8.61
CA HIS A 247 -8.61 17.88 -8.33
C HIS A 247 -9.02 17.15 -7.05
N VAL A 248 -8.17 16.26 -6.52
CA VAL A 248 -8.45 15.62 -5.23
C VAL A 248 -7.63 16.29 -4.15
N LEU A 249 -6.30 16.17 -4.22
CA LEU A 249 -5.40 16.69 -3.18
C LEU A 249 -5.53 18.21 -3.04
N GLY A 250 -5.35 18.98 -4.12
CA GLY A 250 -5.41 20.45 -4.06
C GLY A 250 -6.77 20.99 -3.59
N ARG A 251 -7.88 20.36 -4.00
CA ARG A 251 -9.22 20.75 -3.53
C ARG A 251 -9.45 20.40 -2.06
N MET A 252 -9.00 19.23 -1.61
CA MET A 252 -9.06 18.85 -0.20
C MET A 252 -8.28 19.85 0.67
N GLU A 253 -7.11 20.30 0.23
CA GLU A 253 -6.32 21.33 0.92
C GLU A 253 -7.12 22.63 1.07
N ILE A 254 -7.68 23.15 -0.03
CA ILE A 254 -8.47 24.39 -0.03
C ILE A 254 -9.72 24.27 0.87
N PHE A 255 -10.45 23.15 0.78
CA PHE A 255 -11.67 22.96 1.54
C PHE A 255 -11.41 22.74 3.03
N LEU A 256 -10.28 22.12 3.38
CA LEU A 256 -9.85 22.00 4.77
C LEU A 256 -9.46 23.38 5.33
N GLU A 257 -8.66 24.16 4.60
CA GLU A 257 -8.23 25.50 5.02
C GLU A 257 -9.42 26.46 5.22
N LYS A 258 -10.45 26.35 4.36
CA LYS A 258 -11.67 27.16 4.45
C LYS A 258 -12.75 26.55 5.35
N GLU A 259 -12.46 25.44 6.02
CA GLU A 259 -13.38 24.70 6.89
C GLU A 259 -14.70 24.28 6.20
N GLN A 260 -14.66 24.02 4.89
CA GLN A 260 -15.82 23.67 4.07
C GLN A 260 -16.14 22.17 4.15
N LYS A 261 -16.62 21.71 5.32
CA LYS A 261 -16.91 20.29 5.62
C LYS A 261 -17.66 19.56 4.50
N ARG A 262 -18.75 20.15 4.00
CA ARG A 262 -19.61 19.51 2.98
C ARG A 262 -18.81 19.26 1.70
N ASN A 263 -18.07 20.26 1.23
CA ASN A 263 -17.28 20.16 0.00
C ASN A 263 -16.14 19.14 0.16
N PHE A 264 -15.47 19.13 1.32
CA PHE A 264 -14.45 18.14 1.63
C PHE A 264 -15.01 16.71 1.62
N LEU A 265 -16.14 16.47 2.30
CA LEU A 265 -16.78 15.15 2.36
C LEU A 265 -17.15 14.64 0.98
N GLN A 266 -17.72 15.52 0.16
CA GLN A 266 -18.08 15.16 -1.19
C GLN A 266 -16.83 14.70 -1.95
N ILE A 267 -15.72 15.47 -1.94
CA ILE A 267 -14.47 15.11 -2.65
C ILE A 267 -13.91 13.77 -2.16
N LEU A 268 -13.98 13.51 -0.85
CA LEU A 268 -13.57 12.22 -0.28
C LEU A 268 -14.40 11.06 -0.84
N GLN A 269 -15.73 11.18 -0.86
CA GLN A 269 -16.62 10.14 -1.39
C GLN A 269 -16.38 9.88 -2.87
N ALA A 270 -16.25 10.96 -3.66
CA ALA A 270 -15.87 10.91 -5.06
C ALA A 270 -14.56 10.15 -5.29
N TYR A 271 -13.56 10.43 -4.46
CA TYR A 271 -12.27 9.78 -4.52
C TYR A 271 -12.37 8.29 -4.17
N GLU A 272 -13.13 7.93 -3.13
CA GLU A 272 -13.36 6.54 -2.73
C GLU A 272 -14.06 5.72 -3.81
N GLU A 273 -14.95 6.31 -4.61
CA GLU A 273 -15.58 5.63 -5.74
C GLU A 273 -14.58 5.23 -6.83
N ILE A 274 -13.51 6.01 -7.03
CA ILE A 274 -12.50 5.73 -8.06
C ILE A 274 -11.31 4.91 -7.52
N LEU A 275 -11.14 4.80 -6.21
CA LEU A 275 -10.07 4.01 -5.58
C LEU A 275 -9.99 2.54 -6.06
N PRO A 276 -11.09 1.79 -6.23
CA PRO A 276 -11.02 0.41 -6.74
C PRO A 276 -10.43 0.31 -8.15
N GLU A 277 -10.60 1.36 -8.94
CA GLU A 277 -10.14 1.39 -10.33
C GLU A 277 -8.70 1.90 -10.43
N PHE A 278 -8.35 2.97 -9.70
CA PHE A 278 -7.05 3.66 -9.81
C PHE A 278 -6.03 3.20 -8.75
N GLY A 279 -6.49 2.54 -7.70
CA GLY A 279 -5.69 2.25 -6.51
C GLY A 279 -5.37 3.51 -5.71
N PHE A 280 -4.77 3.29 -4.54
CA PHE A 280 -4.27 4.39 -3.72
C PHE A 280 -2.86 4.81 -4.22
N PRO A 281 -2.60 6.12 -4.45
CA PRO A 281 -1.41 6.62 -5.12
C PRO A 281 -0.18 6.60 -4.20
N GLN A 282 0.25 5.40 -3.81
CA GLN A 282 1.44 5.19 -2.96
C GLN A 282 2.76 5.35 -3.72
N LYS A 283 2.75 5.37 -5.06
CA LYS A 283 3.98 5.56 -5.86
C LYS A 283 4.07 6.95 -6.47
N LEU A 284 2.97 7.69 -6.51
CA LEU A 284 2.92 9.04 -7.04
C LEU A 284 3.53 10.02 -6.04
N VAL A 285 4.52 10.79 -6.49
CA VAL A 285 5.26 11.74 -5.66
C VAL A 285 4.98 13.15 -6.14
N TYR A 286 4.53 14.02 -5.24
CA TYR A 286 4.37 15.45 -5.50
C TYR A 286 5.26 16.23 -4.53
N GLY A 287 6.21 16.99 -5.07
CA GLY A 287 7.27 17.62 -4.27
C GLY A 287 8.13 16.59 -3.55
N ARG A 288 8.00 16.49 -2.21
CA ARG A 288 8.82 15.62 -1.34
C ARG A 288 8.03 14.50 -0.65
N TYR A 289 6.76 14.29 -1.00
CA TYR A 289 5.93 13.28 -0.35
C TYR A 289 5.08 12.51 -1.33
N ARG A 290 4.64 11.32 -0.92
CA ARG A 290 3.71 10.50 -1.70
C ARG A 290 2.32 11.11 -1.63
N VAL A 291 1.67 11.29 -2.78
CA VAL A 291 0.35 11.92 -2.88
C VAL A 291 -0.67 11.22 -2.00
N GLY A 292 -0.65 9.88 -1.95
CA GLY A 292 -1.50 9.11 -1.04
C GLY A 292 -1.31 9.50 0.43
N GLU A 293 -0.08 9.67 0.90
CA GLU A 293 0.16 10.12 2.28
C GLU A 293 -0.37 11.53 2.54
N GLY A 294 -0.31 12.41 1.54
CA GLY A 294 -0.92 13.74 1.60
C GLY A 294 -2.43 13.65 1.79
N ILE A 295 -3.10 12.87 0.95
CA ILE A 295 -4.55 12.65 1.04
C ILE A 295 -4.93 12.05 2.40
N ALA A 296 -4.26 10.99 2.85
CA ALA A 296 -4.53 10.38 4.15
C ALA A 296 -4.39 11.39 5.31
N SER A 297 -3.36 12.24 5.27
CA SER A 297 -3.12 13.30 6.27
C SER A 297 -4.29 14.28 6.32
N LEU A 298 -4.71 14.80 5.15
CA LEU A 298 -5.80 15.77 5.05
C LEU A 298 -7.13 15.17 5.52
N VAL A 299 -7.41 13.91 5.19
CA VAL A 299 -8.65 13.24 5.56
C VAL A 299 -8.71 12.99 7.09
N ILE A 300 -7.59 12.62 7.71
CA ILE A 300 -7.49 12.51 9.18
C ILE A 300 -7.68 13.89 9.83
N ASP A 301 -6.98 14.91 9.33
CA ASP A 301 -7.08 16.27 9.86
C ASP A 301 -8.51 16.83 9.75
N ALA A 302 -9.18 16.59 8.62
CA ALA A 302 -10.59 16.93 8.42
C ALA A 302 -11.50 16.19 9.41
N GLY A 303 -11.27 14.89 9.62
CA GLY A 303 -12.02 14.09 10.57
C GLY A 303 -11.88 14.59 12.01
N LEU A 304 -10.68 15.05 12.40
CA LEU A 304 -10.43 15.67 13.70
C LEU A 304 -11.09 17.05 13.81
N LEU A 305 -10.89 17.92 12.80
CA LEU A 305 -11.40 19.29 12.78
C LEU A 305 -12.94 19.32 12.82
N PHE A 306 -13.57 18.49 11.99
CA PHE A 306 -15.03 18.45 11.83
C PHE A 306 -15.72 17.47 12.78
N ASN A 307 -14.95 16.81 13.67
CA ASN A 307 -15.39 15.74 14.56
C ASN A 307 -16.24 14.70 13.81
N ASP A 308 -15.73 14.23 12.67
CA ASP A 308 -16.44 13.37 11.73
C ASP A 308 -15.82 11.98 11.70
N LYS A 309 -16.55 11.00 12.25
CA LYS A 309 -16.08 9.61 12.36
C LYS A 309 -15.85 8.96 11.00
N TYR A 310 -16.66 9.28 10.00
CA TYR A 310 -16.50 8.70 8.66
C TYR A 310 -15.18 9.14 8.04
N MET A 311 -14.89 10.45 8.08
CA MET A 311 -13.62 10.97 7.57
C MET A 311 -12.43 10.37 8.33
N LEU A 312 -12.51 10.25 9.65
CA LEU A 312 -11.46 9.58 10.43
C LEU A 312 -11.25 8.14 9.98
N ASP A 313 -12.31 7.33 9.92
CA ASP A 313 -12.21 5.93 9.52
C ASP A 313 -11.64 5.78 8.09
N ALA A 314 -12.09 6.63 7.16
CA ALA A 314 -11.58 6.66 5.78
C ALA A 314 -10.10 7.04 5.72
N GLY A 315 -9.68 8.09 6.44
CA GLY A 315 -8.28 8.53 6.48
C GLY A 315 -7.36 7.48 7.10
N LEU A 316 -7.81 6.78 8.15
CA LEU A 316 -7.08 5.69 8.77
C LEU A 316 -6.96 4.47 7.84
N ALA A 317 -7.99 4.17 7.04
CA ALA A 317 -7.95 3.11 6.04
C ALA A 317 -6.97 3.40 4.88
N MET A 318 -6.64 4.68 4.66
CA MET A 318 -5.71 5.14 3.63
C MET A 318 -4.23 5.14 4.07
N ILE A 319 -3.93 4.78 5.33
CA ILE A 319 -2.54 4.78 5.82
C ILE A 319 -1.72 3.72 5.06
N PRO A 320 -0.60 4.11 4.40
CA PRO A 320 0.28 3.15 3.78
C PRO A 320 1.07 2.34 4.80
N ALA A 321 1.58 1.17 4.38
CA ALA A 321 2.34 0.28 5.25
C ALA A 321 3.60 0.92 5.86
N SER A 322 4.19 1.90 5.17
CA SER A 322 5.27 2.74 5.69
C SER A 322 4.82 4.19 5.64
N VAL A 323 5.02 4.95 6.73
CA VAL A 323 4.78 6.40 6.74
C VAL A 323 6.12 7.11 6.57
N THR A 324 6.25 7.83 5.47
CA THR A 324 7.43 8.64 5.11
C THR A 324 7.13 10.13 5.09
N TYR A 325 5.85 10.52 5.16
CA TYR A 325 5.46 11.92 5.19
C TYR A 325 5.27 12.44 6.62
N LYS A 326 6.02 13.48 6.99
CA LYS A 326 6.00 14.06 8.33
C LYS A 326 4.64 14.60 8.78
N LYS A 327 3.83 15.15 7.85
CA LYS A 327 2.47 15.63 8.18
C LYS A 327 1.55 14.45 8.51
N LEU A 328 1.56 13.38 7.72
CA LEU A 328 0.78 12.18 8.03
C LEU A 328 1.18 11.59 9.40
N ALA A 329 2.48 11.48 9.68
CA ALA A 329 2.96 11.05 10.99
C ALA A 329 2.45 11.98 12.12
N PHE A 330 2.43 13.30 11.88
CA PHE A 330 1.90 14.25 12.85
C PHE A 330 0.38 14.12 13.04
N SER A 331 -0.41 14.03 11.96
CA SER A 331 -1.86 13.83 12.01
C SER A 331 -2.23 12.56 12.78
N LEU A 332 -1.45 11.49 12.62
CA LEU A 332 -1.62 10.25 13.39
C LEU A 332 -1.26 10.45 14.86
N ALA A 333 -0.18 11.16 15.18
CA ALA A 333 0.15 11.51 16.56
C ALA A 333 -0.97 12.33 17.22
N LEU A 334 -1.55 13.28 16.48
CA LEU A 334 -2.66 14.11 16.93
C LEU A 334 -3.92 13.26 17.19
N TYR A 335 -4.26 12.36 16.27
CA TYR A 335 -5.38 11.43 16.42
C TYR A 335 -5.20 10.52 17.64
N TYR A 336 -4.06 9.83 17.77
CA TYR A 336 -3.86 8.90 18.88
C TYR A 336 -3.73 9.60 20.24
N ALA A 337 -3.26 10.86 20.25
CA ALA A 337 -3.32 11.70 21.44
C ALA A 337 -4.78 12.01 21.84
N SER A 338 -5.65 12.28 20.87
CA SER A 338 -7.08 12.61 21.08
C SER A 338 -7.86 11.45 21.67
N VAL A 339 -7.63 10.22 21.17
CA VAL A 339 -8.27 9.00 21.67
C VAL A 339 -7.56 8.39 22.88
N LYS A 340 -6.60 9.11 23.47
CA LYS A 340 -5.84 8.70 24.66
C LYS A 340 -5.06 7.38 24.50
N ASN A 341 -4.67 7.05 23.28
CA ASN A 341 -3.80 5.91 23.01
C ASN A 341 -2.33 6.35 23.11
N ARG A 342 -1.83 6.39 24.34
CA ARG A 342 -0.48 6.85 24.69
C ARG A 342 0.62 6.18 23.85
N GLU A 343 0.55 4.85 23.71
CA GLU A 343 1.62 4.06 23.08
C GLU A 343 1.77 4.45 21.60
N ILE A 344 0.67 4.44 20.86
CA ILE A 344 0.69 4.74 19.43
C ILE A 344 0.95 6.24 19.18
N PHE A 345 0.44 7.12 20.04
CA PHE A 345 0.77 8.54 20.01
C PHE A 345 2.28 8.79 20.07
N LEU A 346 2.99 8.21 21.05
CA LEU A 346 4.43 8.42 21.22
C LEU A 346 5.23 7.89 20.03
N GLN A 347 4.78 6.78 19.43
CA GLN A 347 5.40 6.24 18.22
C GLN A 347 5.31 7.23 17.04
N TYR A 348 4.12 7.73 16.74
CA TYR A 348 3.96 8.68 15.63
C TYR A 348 4.54 10.07 15.91
N ALA A 349 4.54 10.51 17.18
CA ALA A 349 5.23 11.74 17.58
C ALA A 349 6.75 11.62 17.34
N ALA A 350 7.35 10.49 17.72
CA ALA A 350 8.77 10.22 17.46
C ALA A 350 9.07 10.14 15.96
N LEU A 351 8.21 9.46 15.18
CA LEU A 351 8.35 9.37 13.73
C LEU A 351 8.25 10.74 13.06
N SER A 352 7.28 11.56 13.45
CA SER A 352 7.11 12.91 12.90
C SER A 352 8.34 13.77 13.13
N VAL A 353 8.90 13.74 14.35
CA VAL A 353 10.15 14.45 14.69
C VAL A 353 11.35 13.89 13.91
N LYS A 354 11.45 12.57 13.76
CA LYS A 354 12.49 11.92 12.93
C LYS A 354 12.42 12.36 11.45
N LEU A 355 11.23 12.70 10.96
CA LEU A 355 10.97 13.21 9.62
C LEU A 355 11.03 14.76 9.56
N ASP A 356 11.75 15.39 10.50
CA ASP A 356 11.99 16.83 10.55
C ASP A 356 10.71 17.68 10.72
N SER A 357 9.76 17.22 11.54
CA SER A 357 8.65 18.07 12.01
C SER A 357 9.15 19.07 13.06
N PRO A 358 8.78 20.36 13.00
CA PRO A 358 9.19 21.33 13.99
C PRO A 358 8.51 21.08 15.33
N LYS A 359 9.20 21.41 16.42
CA LYS A 359 8.65 21.30 17.78
C LYS A 359 7.34 22.08 17.96
N SER A 360 7.16 23.18 17.23
CA SER A 360 5.97 24.04 17.28
C SER A 360 4.67 23.30 16.93
N TRP A 361 4.73 22.22 16.15
CA TRP A 361 3.54 21.41 15.83
C TRP A 361 2.94 20.74 17.08
N PHE A 362 3.74 20.45 18.09
CA PHE A 362 3.30 19.85 19.35
C PHE A 362 2.82 20.86 20.41
N SER A 363 2.52 22.09 19.98
CA SER A 363 2.03 23.16 20.85
C SER A 363 0.53 23.06 21.19
N SER A 364 -0.24 22.27 20.41
CA SER A 364 -1.68 22.05 20.64
C SER A 364 -1.97 21.56 22.07
N GLU A 365 -3.11 21.99 22.61
CA GLU A 365 -3.55 21.65 23.98
C GLU A 365 -3.76 20.16 24.19
N ILE A 366 -4.05 19.43 23.11
CA ILE A 366 -4.25 17.98 23.12
C ILE A 366 -3.01 17.22 23.64
N PHE A 367 -1.83 17.83 23.51
CA PHE A 367 -0.57 17.26 23.99
C PHE A 367 -0.27 17.63 25.45
N ASN A 368 -1.02 18.55 26.08
CA ASN A 368 -0.74 19.05 27.43
C ASN A 368 -0.65 17.93 28.46
N GLN A 369 -1.51 16.91 28.35
CA GLN A 369 -1.53 15.75 29.24
C GLN A 369 -0.23 14.92 29.16
N TYR A 370 0.43 14.92 28.01
CA TYR A 370 1.66 14.15 27.76
C TYR A 370 2.94 14.95 28.04
N ARG A 371 2.87 16.29 28.20
CA ARG A 371 4.07 17.15 28.36
C ARG A 371 4.93 16.85 29.58
N LYS A 372 4.34 16.27 30.63
CA LYS A 372 5.06 15.86 31.85
C LYS A 372 5.73 14.50 31.69
N GLU A 373 5.44 13.78 30.61
CA GLU A 373 6.04 12.48 30.37
C GLU A 373 7.47 12.61 29.86
N GLU A 374 8.37 11.85 30.48
CA GLU A 374 9.80 11.89 30.15
C GLU A 374 10.06 11.48 28.69
N GLU A 375 9.34 10.48 28.19
CA GLU A 375 9.47 10.00 26.81
C GLU A 375 9.08 11.07 25.79
N PHE A 376 7.93 11.73 25.98
CA PHE A 376 7.50 12.80 25.09
C PHE A 376 8.44 14.01 25.17
N ALA A 377 8.90 14.37 26.37
CA ALA A 377 9.90 15.42 26.53
C ALA A 377 11.22 15.11 25.80
N LYS A 378 11.66 13.83 25.79
CA LYS A 378 12.83 13.38 25.01
C LYS A 378 12.59 13.48 23.51
N ILE A 379 11.39 13.13 23.02
CA ILE A 379 11.01 13.30 21.61
C ILE A 379 11.10 14.78 21.23
N LEU A 380 10.49 15.68 22.00
CA LEU A 380 10.48 17.12 21.70
C LEU A 380 11.84 17.80 21.80
N LYS A 381 12.80 17.23 22.53
CA LYS A 381 14.19 17.72 22.57
C LYS A 381 14.97 17.41 21.29
N ARG A 382 14.52 16.43 20.50
CA ARG A 382 15.13 16.04 19.22
C ARG A 382 14.57 16.80 18.02
N ALA A 383 13.46 17.51 18.21
CA ALA A 383 12.91 18.42 17.22
C ALA A 383 13.70 19.74 17.31
N GLU A 384 14.52 20.02 16.29
CA GLU A 384 15.23 21.30 16.15
C GLU A 384 14.27 22.47 15.88
#